data_AF-A0A3D4EKA5-F1
#
_entry.id   AF-A0A3D4EKA5-F1
#
_cell.length_a   1.000
_cell.length_b   1.000
_cell.length_c   1.000
_cell.angle_alpha   90.00
_cell.angle_beta   90.00
_cell.angle_gamma   90.00
#
_symmetry.space_group_name_H-M   'P 1'
#
loop_
_entity.id
_entity.type
_entity.pdbx_description
1 polymer ?
#
loop_
_entity_poly.entity_id
_entity_poly.type
_entity_poly.pdbx_seq_one_letter_code
_entity_poly.pdbx_strand_id
1 'polypeptide(L)' 'MPSEKINTQKKSIGINLTLKRLQNFSKNLRHNYTLNFIDLYDANENPKGTQVLLNLPIK' A
#
# COMPACT_ATOMS: atom_id res chain seq x y z
N MET A 1 -2.63 15.96 33.10
CA MET A 1 -2.02 14.84 32.33
C MET A 1 -1.75 15.35 30.93
N PRO A 2 -0.49 15.53 30.50
CA PRO A 2 -0.23 15.99 29.14
C PRO A 2 -0.51 14.84 28.18
N SER A 3 -1.48 15.04 27.29
CA SER A 3 -1.73 14.13 26.17
C SER A 3 -0.52 14.11 25.26
N GLU A 4 0.25 13.02 25.28
CA GLU A 4 1.30 12.77 24.29
C GLU A 4 0.67 12.87 22.90
N LYS A 5 1.10 13.87 22.12
CA LYS A 5 0.74 13.96 20.71
C LYS A 5 1.39 12.77 19.99
N ILE A 6 0.64 11.68 19.83
CA ILE A 6 1.01 10.57 18.97
C ILE A 6 1.19 11.16 17.56
N ASN A 7 2.43 11.21 17.09
CA ASN A 7 2.73 11.69 15.74
C ASN A 7 2.23 10.66 14.72
N THR A 8 0.99 10.85 14.26
CA THR A 8 0.30 10.03 13.25
C THR A 8 0.86 10.24 11.84
N GLN A 9 1.80 11.17 11.64
CA GLN A 9 2.37 11.51 10.33
C GLN A 9 3.62 10.72 9.97
N LYS A 10 3.97 9.65 10.72
CA LYS A 10 5.06 8.74 10.34
C LYS A 10 4.65 7.99 9.06
N LYS A 11 4.90 8.60 7.90
CA LYS A 11 4.85 7.92 6.60
C LYS A 11 5.66 6.64 6.71
N SER A 12 4.99 5.50 6.56
CA SER A 12 5.64 4.19 6.72
C SER A 12 6.77 4.06 5.70
N ILE A 13 8.00 3.94 6.20
CA ILE A 13 9.20 3.76 5.38
C ILE A 13 9.06 2.50 4.51
N GLY A 14 8.50 1.44 5.09
CA GLY A 14 8.24 0.18 4.38
C GLY A 14 7.25 0.34 3.24
N ILE A 15 6.15 1.08 3.45
CA ILE A 15 5.17 1.38 2.39
C ILE A 15 5.82 2.19 1.28
N ASN A 16 6.58 3.23 1.63
CA ASN A 16 7.23 4.10 0.65
C ASN A 16 8.29 3.35 -0.17
N LEU A 17 9.07 2.48 0.49
CA LEU A 17 10.03 1.59 -0.17
C LEU A 17 9.33 0.60 -1.11
N THR A 18 8.21 0.01 -0.67
CA THR A 18 7.41 -0.94 -1.46
C THR A 18 6.84 -0.26 -2.70
N LEU A 19 6.27 0.94 -2.57
CA LEU A 19 5.79 1.76 -3.69
C LEU A 19 6.91 2.03 -4.70
N LYS A 20 8.08 2.47 -4.25
CA LYS A 20 9.22 2.74 -5.13
C LYS A 20 9.71 1.48 -5.86
N ARG A 21 9.72 0.33 -5.17
CA ARG A 21 10.05 -0.97 -5.78
C ARG A 21 9.02 -1.40 -6.81
N LEU A 22 7.73 -1.25 -6.51
CA LEU A 22 6.64 -1.55 -7.44
C LEU A 22 6.70 -0.66 -8.69
N GLN A 23 6.93 0.65 -8.53
CA GLN A 23 7.11 1.58 -9.66
C GLN A 23 8.32 1.22 -10.53
N ASN A 24 9.45 0.86 -9.91
CA ASN A 24 10.64 0.45 -10.66
C ASN A 24 10.46 -0.90 -11.36
N PHE A 25 9.78 -1.83 -10.71
CA PHE A 25 9.40 -3.10 -11.31
C PHE A 25 8.48 -2.87 -12.51
N SER A 26 7.51 -1.98 -12.38
CA SER A 26 6.50 -1.73 -13.39
C SER A 26 7.01 -1.01 -14.64
N LYS A 27 8.03 -0.15 -14.52
CA LYS A 27 8.71 0.49 -15.67
C LYS A 27 9.29 -0.51 -16.67
N ASN A 28 9.65 -1.70 -16.22
CA ASN A 28 10.21 -2.75 -17.08
C ASN A 28 9.14 -3.69 -17.65
N LEU A 29 7.89 -3.58 -17.19
CA LEU A 29 6.77 -4.34 -17.73
C LEU A 29 6.29 -3.66 -19.01
N ARG A 30 6.74 -4.18 -20.16
CA ARG A 30 6.19 -3.80 -21.49
C ARG A 30 4.72 -4.21 -21.67
N HIS A 31 4.10 -4.85 -20.68
CA HIS A 31 2.78 -5.47 -20.75
C HIS A 31 1.86 -4.83 -19.70
N ASN A 32 0.56 -4.81 -19.98
CA ASN A 32 -0.45 -4.22 -19.10
C ASN A 32 -0.44 -4.91 -17.73
N TYR A 33 -0.02 -4.19 -16.69
CA TYR A 33 -0.19 -4.58 -15.29
C TYR A 33 -1.24 -3.68 -14.65
N THR A 34 -1.90 -4.17 -13.60
CA THR A 34 -2.82 -3.34 -12.82
C THR A 34 -2.45 -3.39 -11.35
N LEU A 35 -2.52 -2.25 -10.68
CA LEU A 35 -2.29 -2.13 -9.24
C LEU A 35 -3.57 -1.63 -8.58
N ASN A 36 -4.15 -2.43 -7.69
CA ASN A 36 -5.36 -2.07 -6.96
C ASN A 36 -5.05 -1.99 -5.46
N PHE A 37 -5.49 -0.90 -4.82
CA PHE A 37 -5.43 -0.73 -3.38
C PHE A 37 -6.84 -0.92 -2.84
N ILE A 38 -6.99 -1.85 -1.90
CA ILE A 38 -8.27 -2.21 -1.32
C ILE A 38 -8.14 -2.02 0.19
N ASP A 39 -8.84 -1.02 0.73
CA ASP A 39 -8.89 -0.81 2.17
C ASP A 39 -9.76 -1.92 2.81
N LEU A 40 -9.22 -2.53 3.85
CA LEU A 40 -9.83 -3.63 4.58
C LEU A 40 -10.44 -3.09 5.86
N TYR A 41 -11.69 -3.49 6.12
CA TYR A 41 -12.44 -3.13 7.32
C TYR A 41 -12.85 -4.40 8.09
N ASP A 42 -12.99 -4.29 9.40
CA ASP A 42 -13.56 -5.36 10.23
C ASP A 42 -15.10 -5.33 10.22
N ALA A 43 -15.74 -6.24 10.98
CA ALA A 43 -17.20 -6.32 11.08
C ALA A 43 -17.85 -5.08 11.72
N ASN A 44 -17.06 -4.21 12.37
CA ASN A 44 -17.50 -2.98 13.00
C ASN A 44 -17.07 -1.74 12.19
N GLU A 45 -16.69 -1.92 10.91
CA GLU A 45 -16.19 -0.88 10.02
C GLU A 45 -14.90 -0.18 10.47
N ASN A 46 -14.12 -0.79 11.38
CA ASN A 46 -12.83 -0.23 11.74
C ASN A 46 -11.77 -0.57 10.68
N PRO A 47 -10.87 0.36 10.33
CA PRO A 47 -9.82 0.11 9.36
C PRO A 47 -8.84 -0.95 9.90
N LYS A 48 -8.73 -2.06 9.17
CA LYS A 48 -7.86 -3.20 9.51
C LYS A 48 -6.53 -3.17 8.75
N GLY A 49 -6.48 -2.46 7.62
CA GLY A 49 -5.28 -2.28 6.80
C GLY A 49 -5.62 -2.03 5.33
N THR A 50 -4.62 -2.09 4.46
CA THR A 50 -4.81 -1.96 3.00
C THR A 50 -4.19 -3.17 2.31
N GLN A 51 -4.97 -3.87 1.49
CA GLN A 51 -4.50 -4.93 0.61
C GLN A 51 -4.03 -4.32 -0.71
N VAL A 52 -2.83 -4.69 -1.15
CA VAL A 52 -2.28 -4.26 -2.45
C VAL A 52 -2.29 -5.45 -3.40
N LEU A 53 -3.10 -5.38 -4.45
CA LEU A 53 -3.19 -6.40 -5.49
C LEU A 53 -2.41 -5.95 -6.72
N LEU A 54 -1.41 -6.74 -7.11
CA LEU A 54 -0.62 -6.55 -8.32
C LEU A 54 -0.96 -7.68 -9.30
N ASN A 55 -1.61 -7.33 -10.41
CA ASN A 55 -1.87 -8.29 -11.48
C ASN A 55 -0.78 -8.19 -12.53
N LEU A 56 -0.10 -9.31 -12.77
CA LEU A 56 0.93 -9.44 -13.78
C LEU A 56 0.45 -10.35 -14.89
N PRO A 57 0.56 -9.93 -16.16
CA PRO A 57 0.30 -10.82 -17.28
C PRO A 57 1.41 -11.86 -17.31
N ILE A 58 1.03 -13.12 -17.22
CA ILE A 58 1.93 -14.25 -17.44
C ILE A 58 1.81 -14.57 -18.93
N LYS A 59 2.93 -14.53 -19.65
CA LYS A 59 3.00 -14.83 -21.07
C LYS A 59 2.92 -16.33 -21.32
#